data_AF-A0A358XVC3-F1
#
_entry.id   AF-A0A358XVC3-F1
#
_cell.length_a   1.000
_cell.length_b   1.000
_cell.length_c   1.000
_cell.angle_alpha   90.00
_cell.angle_beta   90.00
_cell.angle_gamma   90.00
#
_symmetry.space_group_name_H-M   'P 1'
#
loop_
_entity.id
_entity.type
_entity.pdbx_description
1 polymer ?
#
loop_
_entity_poly.entity_id
_entity_poly.type
_entity_poly.pdbx_seq_one_letter_code
_entity_poly.pdbx_strand_id
1 'polypeptide(L)'
;MVYLKQRDLPKIYVHCIGDSFSLTPRLTVTSHQDAIGETVWYLGGEIAECGVGNTEAEQVAAAKAAIKKEFPWLDCSSAEWRCFTINRAEANINNNHRPDEAFFLKDRNILVAWPTKLTLTPALAEQILQNLIADKICPSTKDMDRISEADFEAARLGDSYWNLEKSA
;
A
#
# COMPACT_ATOMS: atom_id res chain seq x y z
N MET A 1 -3.74 -9.54 0.46
CA MET A 1 -3.79 -8.91 -0.88
C MET A 1 -3.72 -9.98 -1.96
N VAL A 2 -4.28 -9.72 -3.14
CA VAL A 2 -4.27 -10.67 -4.27
C VAL A 2 -3.83 -9.94 -5.53
N TYR A 3 -3.11 -10.62 -6.43
CA TYR A 3 -2.92 -10.14 -7.79
C TYR A 3 -3.15 -11.25 -8.81
N LEU A 4 -3.46 -10.83 -10.03
CA LEU A 4 -3.42 -11.69 -11.20
C LEU A 4 -2.56 -11.09 -12.30
N LYS A 5 -1.92 -11.95 -13.09
CA LYS A 5 -1.09 -11.56 -14.23
C LYS A 5 -1.60 -12.24 -15.48
N GLN A 6 -1.75 -11.46 -16.55
CA GLN A 6 -2.08 -11.96 -17.88
C GLN A 6 -1.79 -10.86 -18.91
N ARG A 7 -1.23 -11.25 -20.07
CA ARG A 7 -0.74 -10.35 -21.12
C ARG A 7 -1.78 -9.30 -21.55
N ASP A 8 -3.01 -9.73 -21.77
CA ASP A 8 -4.07 -8.93 -22.40
C ASP A 8 -5.12 -8.41 -21.40
N LEU A 9 -4.76 -8.25 -20.12
CA LEU A 9 -5.66 -7.61 -19.15
C LEU A 9 -5.88 -6.13 -19.50
N PRO A 10 -7.13 -5.62 -19.47
CA PRO A 10 -7.41 -4.20 -19.66
C PRO A 10 -6.70 -3.34 -18.61
N LYS A 11 -6.14 -2.20 -19.01
CA LYS A 11 -5.51 -1.26 -18.07
C LYS A 11 -6.56 -0.38 -17.41
N ILE A 12 -6.99 -0.77 -16.20
CA ILE A 12 -8.03 -0.08 -15.42
C ILE A 12 -7.57 0.30 -14.02
N TYR A 13 -8.20 1.36 -13.49
CA TYR A 13 -8.15 1.78 -12.10
C TYR A 13 -9.59 2.04 -11.66
N VAL A 14 -10.15 1.12 -10.86
CA VAL A 14 -11.59 1.14 -10.56
C VAL A 14 -11.88 0.66 -9.15
N HIS A 15 -12.90 1.27 -8.54
CA HIS A 15 -13.54 0.79 -7.34
C HIS A 15 -14.94 0.27 -7.69
N CYS A 16 -15.18 -1.01 -7.43
CA CYS A 16 -16.51 -1.61 -7.50
C CYS A 16 -17.21 -1.37 -6.16
N ILE A 17 -18.21 -0.50 -6.17
CA ILE A 17 -18.93 -0.10 -4.96
C ILE A 17 -20.09 -1.06 -4.68
N GLY A 18 -20.26 -1.39 -3.40
CA GLY A 18 -21.33 -2.23 -2.87
C GLY A 18 -22.70 -1.56 -2.88
N ASP A 19 -23.74 -2.35 -2.63
CA ASP A 19 -25.08 -1.82 -2.35
C ASP A 19 -25.24 -1.44 -0.86
N SER A 20 -24.18 -1.67 -0.06
CA SER A 20 -24.12 -1.36 1.36
C SER A 20 -23.48 0.01 1.59
N PHE A 21 -23.83 0.66 2.71
CA PHE A 21 -23.20 1.93 3.16
C PHE A 21 -21.75 1.74 3.68
N SER A 22 -21.08 0.64 3.34
CA SER A 22 -19.69 0.41 3.72
C SER A 22 -18.76 1.36 2.99
N LEU A 23 -17.79 1.92 3.72
CA LEU A 23 -16.72 2.75 3.15
C LEU A 23 -15.68 1.91 2.38
N THR A 24 -15.68 0.59 2.56
CA THR A 24 -14.77 -0.32 1.85
C THR A 24 -15.41 -0.78 0.53
N PRO A 25 -14.78 -0.51 -0.64
CA PRO A 25 -15.25 -1.04 -1.92
C PRO A 25 -15.25 -2.58 -1.90
N ARG A 26 -16.23 -3.22 -2.55
CA ARG A 26 -16.26 -4.69 -2.70
C ARG A 26 -14.97 -5.21 -3.34
N LEU A 27 -14.52 -4.47 -4.35
CA LEU A 27 -13.30 -4.75 -5.08
C LEU A 27 -12.65 -3.43 -5.50
N THR A 28 -11.34 -3.34 -5.33
CA THR A 28 -10.52 -2.29 -5.93
C THR A 28 -9.53 -2.93 -6.88
N VAL A 29 -9.50 -2.50 -8.13
CA VAL A 29 -8.54 -2.97 -9.14
C VAL A 29 -7.63 -1.83 -9.53
N THR A 30 -6.33 -2.07 -9.51
CA THR A 30 -5.33 -1.18 -10.09
C THR A 30 -4.44 -1.98 -11.03
N SER A 31 -4.19 -1.43 -12.22
CA SER A 31 -3.36 -2.09 -13.24
C SER A 31 -1.92 -1.62 -13.16
N HIS A 32 -0.99 -2.57 -13.17
CA HIS A 32 0.45 -2.36 -13.13
C HIS A 32 1.11 -3.16 -14.25
N GLN A 33 2.41 -3.01 -14.43
CA GLN A 33 3.21 -3.85 -15.31
C GLN A 33 4.28 -4.55 -14.49
N ASP A 34 4.54 -5.82 -14.82
CA ASP A 34 5.67 -6.54 -14.27
C ASP A 34 6.98 -6.22 -15.04
N ALA A 35 8.08 -6.80 -14.59
CA ALA A 35 9.40 -6.60 -15.19
C ALA A 35 9.54 -7.06 -16.66
N ILE A 36 8.61 -7.88 -17.18
CA ILE A 36 8.60 -8.32 -18.59
C ILE A 36 7.48 -7.68 -19.42
N GLY A 37 6.74 -6.73 -18.82
CA GLY A 37 5.70 -5.94 -19.49
C GLY A 37 4.31 -6.56 -19.48
N GLU A 38 4.10 -7.69 -18.79
CA GLU A 38 2.77 -8.27 -18.60
C GLU A 38 1.92 -7.39 -17.69
N THR A 39 0.63 -7.31 -17.99
CA THR A 39 -0.30 -6.53 -17.17
C THR A 39 -0.60 -7.31 -15.88
N VAL A 40 -0.50 -6.61 -14.76
CA VAL A 40 -0.83 -7.12 -13.43
C VAL A 40 -2.03 -6.37 -12.90
N TRP A 41 -3.07 -7.08 -12.49
CA TRP A 41 -4.16 -6.50 -11.71
C TRP A 41 -3.92 -6.76 -10.24
N TYR A 42 -3.73 -5.67 -9.48
CA TYR A 42 -3.60 -5.73 -8.04
C TYR A 42 -4.95 -5.45 -7.38
N LEU A 43 -5.41 -6.40 -6.58
CA LEU A 43 -6.76 -6.48 -6.04
C LEU A 43 -6.77 -6.12 -4.56
N GLY A 44 -7.50 -5.05 -4.23
CA GLY A 44 -7.80 -4.60 -2.88
C GLY A 44 -9.31 -4.50 -2.62
N GLY A 45 -9.69 -3.72 -1.61
CA GLY A 45 -11.07 -3.65 -1.14
C GLY A 45 -11.41 -4.79 -0.18
N GLU A 46 -12.70 -5.08 -0.05
CA GLU A 46 -13.27 -6.03 0.91
C GLU A 46 -12.64 -7.42 0.79
N ILE A 47 -12.39 -7.90 -0.43
CA ILE A 47 -11.68 -9.15 -0.68
C ILE A 47 -10.34 -9.25 0.08
N ALA A 48 -9.58 -8.16 0.13
CA ALA A 48 -8.28 -8.16 0.77
C ALA A 48 -8.36 -8.03 2.29
N GLU A 49 -9.44 -7.42 2.81
CA GLU A 49 -9.67 -7.26 4.25
C GLU A 49 -10.29 -8.52 4.87
N CYS A 50 -11.34 -9.08 4.25
CA CYS A 50 -11.98 -10.31 4.69
C CYS A 50 -11.12 -11.56 4.44
N GLY A 51 -10.07 -11.45 3.62
CA GLY A 51 -9.16 -12.54 3.31
C GLY A 51 -8.16 -12.88 4.42
N VAL A 52 -8.11 -12.09 5.49
CA VAL A 52 -7.18 -12.33 6.61
C VAL A 52 -7.54 -13.65 7.29
N GLY A 53 -6.57 -14.57 7.34
CA GLY A 53 -6.73 -15.91 7.93
C GLY A 53 -7.11 -17.00 6.92
N ASN A 54 -7.46 -16.64 5.69
CA ASN A 54 -7.69 -17.62 4.62
C ASN A 54 -6.38 -18.28 4.18
N THR A 55 -6.47 -19.53 3.72
CA THR A 55 -5.41 -20.15 2.92
C THR A 55 -5.28 -19.49 1.56
N GLU A 56 -4.14 -19.67 0.89
CA GLU A 56 -3.94 -19.15 -0.46
C GLU A 56 -5.01 -19.66 -1.45
N ALA A 57 -5.35 -20.96 -1.37
CA ALA A 57 -6.36 -21.56 -2.25
C ALA A 57 -7.75 -20.92 -2.06
N GLU A 58 -8.18 -20.72 -0.82
CA GLU A 58 -9.44 -20.06 -0.48
C GLU A 58 -9.45 -18.61 -0.95
N GLN A 59 -8.35 -17.88 -0.73
CA GLN A 59 -8.25 -16.47 -1.10
C GLN A 59 -8.23 -16.27 -2.62
N VAL A 60 -7.52 -17.13 -3.35
CA VAL A 60 -7.51 -17.13 -4.81
C VAL A 60 -8.89 -17.53 -5.36
N ALA A 61 -9.57 -18.50 -4.75
CA ALA A 61 -10.93 -18.87 -5.15
C ALA A 61 -11.92 -17.71 -4.97
N ALA A 62 -11.84 -17.00 -3.83
CA ALA A 62 -12.63 -15.80 -3.57
C ALA A 62 -12.34 -14.69 -4.60
N ALA A 63 -11.08 -14.50 -4.98
CA ALA A 63 -10.67 -13.53 -6.01
C ALA A 63 -11.23 -13.84 -7.39
N LYS A 64 -11.15 -15.11 -7.81
CA LYS A 64 -11.73 -15.57 -9.07
C LYS A 64 -13.25 -15.36 -9.08
N ALA A 65 -13.93 -15.66 -7.97
CA ALA A 65 -15.37 -15.44 -7.85
C ALA A 65 -15.73 -13.95 -7.92
N ALA A 66 -14.97 -13.08 -7.24
CA ALA A 66 -15.17 -11.62 -7.27
C ALA A 66 -14.96 -11.04 -8.67
N ILE A 67 -13.88 -11.43 -9.37
CA ILE A 67 -13.62 -10.97 -10.74
C ILE A 67 -14.70 -11.45 -11.70
N LYS A 68 -15.13 -12.72 -11.61
CA LYS A 68 -16.23 -13.23 -12.45
C LYS A 68 -17.55 -12.49 -12.20
N LYS A 69 -17.80 -12.04 -10.97
CA LYS A 69 -19.00 -11.30 -10.61
C LYS A 69 -18.98 -9.86 -11.15
N GLU A 70 -17.88 -9.13 -10.95
CA GLU A 70 -17.77 -7.72 -11.31
C GLU A 70 -17.39 -7.51 -12.80
N PHE A 71 -16.67 -8.46 -13.40
CA PHE A 71 -16.21 -8.44 -14.79
C PHE A 71 -16.54 -9.76 -15.51
N PRO A 72 -17.84 -10.13 -15.67
CA PRO A 72 -18.23 -11.43 -16.22
C PRO A 72 -17.79 -11.67 -17.67
N TRP A 73 -17.44 -10.61 -18.40
CA TRP A 73 -16.93 -10.68 -19.77
C TRP A 73 -15.43 -10.98 -19.87
N LEU A 74 -14.70 -10.92 -18.75
CA LEU A 74 -13.25 -11.09 -18.73
C LEU A 74 -12.86 -12.56 -18.64
N ASP A 75 -12.13 -13.06 -19.65
CA ASP A 75 -11.51 -14.38 -19.59
C ASP A 75 -10.17 -14.32 -18.83
N CYS A 76 -10.15 -14.95 -17.65
CA CYS A 76 -8.97 -15.09 -16.80
C CYS A 76 -8.48 -16.55 -16.71
N SER A 77 -8.82 -17.39 -17.69
CA SER A 77 -8.46 -18.82 -17.70
C SER A 77 -6.95 -19.06 -17.75
N SER A 78 -6.21 -18.18 -18.43
CA SER A 78 -4.75 -18.21 -18.53
C SER A 78 -4.04 -17.37 -17.45
N ALA A 79 -4.80 -16.69 -16.59
CA ALA A 79 -4.21 -15.82 -15.59
C ALA A 79 -3.46 -16.61 -14.51
N GLU A 80 -2.28 -16.13 -14.18
CA GLU A 80 -1.57 -16.54 -12.98
C GLU A 80 -2.13 -15.77 -11.78
N TRP A 81 -2.50 -16.48 -10.71
CA TRP A 81 -3.07 -15.90 -9.50
C TRP A 81 -2.15 -16.14 -8.32
N ARG A 82 -1.97 -15.12 -7.49
CA ARG A 82 -1.16 -15.16 -6.27
C ARG A 82 -1.76 -14.28 -5.19
N CYS A 83 -1.49 -14.61 -3.94
CA CYS A 83 -1.86 -13.78 -2.82
C CYS A 83 -0.72 -13.68 -1.81
N PHE A 84 -0.72 -12.60 -1.04
CA PHE A 84 0.25 -12.39 0.02
C PHE A 84 -0.36 -11.59 1.16
N THR A 85 0.21 -11.74 2.35
CA THR A 85 -0.16 -10.99 3.54
C THR A 85 0.68 -9.73 3.66
N ILE A 86 0.05 -8.64 4.09
CA ILE A 86 0.76 -7.40 4.40
C ILE A 86 0.00 -6.66 5.49
N ASN A 87 0.73 -6.14 6.46
CA ASN A 87 0.17 -5.37 7.56
C ASN A 87 0.17 -3.89 7.21
N ARG A 88 -0.94 -3.21 7.52
CA ARG A 88 -0.94 -1.75 7.63
C ARG A 88 -0.31 -1.39 8.98
N ALA A 89 0.68 -0.51 8.97
CA ALA A 89 1.24 0.08 10.18
C ALA A 89 0.60 1.45 10.40
N GLU A 90 -0.21 1.57 11.44
CA GLU A 90 -1.00 2.77 11.75
C GLU A 90 -0.86 3.10 13.24
N ALA A 91 -1.04 4.38 13.59
CA ALA A 91 -1.01 4.82 14.97
C ALA A 91 -2.20 4.23 15.76
N ASN A 92 -1.94 3.71 16.96
CA ASN A 92 -3.00 3.30 17.86
C ASN A 92 -3.64 4.54 18.50
N ILE A 93 -4.83 4.91 18.03
CA ILE A 93 -5.60 6.05 18.55
C ILE A 93 -6.65 5.65 19.60
N ASN A 94 -6.54 4.46 20.20
CA ASN A 94 -7.47 3.90 21.20
C ASN A 94 -8.94 3.88 20.71
N ASN A 95 -9.15 3.70 19.41
CA ASN A 95 -10.47 3.55 18.80
C ASN A 95 -10.41 2.41 17.75
N ASN A 96 -11.56 1.81 17.44
CA ASN A 96 -11.66 0.71 16.46
C ASN A 96 -11.66 1.19 15.00
N HIS A 97 -11.40 2.48 14.76
CA HIS A 97 -11.42 3.09 13.45
C HIS A 97 -10.01 3.47 13.00
N ARG A 98 -9.80 3.37 11.70
CA ARG A 98 -8.61 3.87 11.03
C ARG A 98 -8.52 5.39 11.22
N PRO A 99 -7.35 5.95 11.53
CA PRO A 99 -7.18 7.40 11.50
C PRO A 99 -7.48 7.95 10.10
N ASP A 100 -8.26 9.02 10.02
CA ASP A 100 -8.52 9.68 8.73
C ASP A 100 -7.39 10.62 8.32
N GLU A 101 -6.50 10.94 9.26
CA GLU A 101 -5.41 11.90 9.11
C GLU A 101 -4.03 11.23 9.25
N ALA A 102 -3.01 11.98 8.82
CA ALA A 102 -1.63 11.69 9.20
C ALA A 102 -1.46 11.87 10.72
N PHE A 103 -0.52 11.12 11.30
CA PHE A 103 -0.27 11.14 12.73
C PHE A 103 1.22 11.17 13.03
N PHE A 104 1.62 11.99 14.00
CA PHE A 104 2.93 11.88 14.62
C PHE A 104 2.85 12.12 16.13
N LEU A 105 3.79 11.52 16.84
CA LEU A 105 4.05 11.69 18.26
C LEU A 105 5.42 12.34 18.43
N LYS A 106 5.52 13.26 19.38
CA LYS A 106 6.78 13.86 19.80
C LYS A 106 7.06 13.48 21.25
N ASP A 107 8.24 12.93 21.49
CA ASP A 107 8.82 12.78 22.82
C ASP A 107 10.21 13.41 22.83
N ARG A 108 10.35 14.53 23.53
CA ARG A 108 11.60 15.33 23.58
C ARG A 108 12.11 15.65 22.17
N ASN A 109 13.22 15.03 21.75
CA ASN A 109 13.88 15.19 20.46
C ASN A 109 13.59 14.04 19.47
N ILE A 110 12.60 13.20 19.77
CA ILE A 110 12.19 12.07 18.95
C ILE A 110 10.82 12.37 18.35
N LEU A 111 10.72 12.21 17.02
CA LEU A 111 9.46 12.24 16.28
C LEU A 111 9.19 10.84 15.74
N VAL A 112 8.00 10.30 16.03
CA VAL A 112 7.54 9.00 15.51
C VAL A 112 6.27 9.25 14.72
N ALA A 113 6.23 8.78 13.46
CA ALA A 113 5.20 9.22 12.52
C ALA A 113 4.65 8.08 11.67
N TRP A 114 3.35 8.16 11.37
CA TRP A 114 2.64 7.30 10.43
C TRP A 114 1.74 8.17 9.55
N PRO A 115 1.86 8.07 8.21
CA PRO A 115 0.98 8.83 7.32
C PRO A 115 -0.45 8.27 7.27
N THR A 116 -0.68 7.05 7.77
CA THR A 116 -1.93 6.28 7.65
C THR A 116 -2.31 5.86 6.23
N LYS A 117 -2.31 6.78 5.27
CA LYS A 117 -2.47 6.55 3.83
C LYS A 117 -1.27 7.17 3.10
N LEU A 118 -0.82 6.55 2.02
CA LEU A 118 0.28 7.12 1.20
C LEU A 118 -0.05 8.55 0.74
N THR A 119 -1.32 8.82 0.42
CA THR A 119 -1.81 10.14 -0.01
C THR A 119 -1.69 11.23 1.05
N LEU A 120 -1.54 10.87 2.33
CA LEU A 120 -1.41 11.80 3.45
C LEU A 120 0.04 12.10 3.82
N THR A 121 1.02 11.51 3.11
CA THR A 121 2.46 11.79 3.32
C THR A 121 2.79 13.29 3.24
N PRO A 122 2.24 14.08 2.28
CA PRO A 122 2.48 15.52 2.26
C PRO A 122 1.91 16.25 3.48
N ALA A 123 0.70 15.86 3.93
CA ALA A 123 0.08 16.43 5.13
C ALA A 123 0.90 16.11 6.39
N LEU A 124 1.42 14.89 6.49
CA LEU A 124 2.33 14.50 7.57
C LEU A 124 3.59 15.38 7.60
N ALA A 125 4.21 15.61 6.43
CA ALA A 125 5.40 16.44 6.33
C ALA A 125 5.13 17.88 6.78
N GLU A 126 4.01 18.45 6.37
CA GLU A 126 3.59 19.80 6.78
C GLU A 126 3.36 19.89 8.29
N GLN A 127 2.65 18.92 8.88
CA GLN A 127 2.43 18.85 10.33
C GLN A 127 3.74 18.81 11.13
N ILE A 128 4.71 18.00 10.67
CA ILE A 128 6.03 17.91 11.30
C ILE A 128 6.80 19.22 11.14
N LEU A 129 6.78 19.84 9.96
CA LEU A 129 7.48 21.10 9.71
C LEU A 129 6.94 22.22 10.62
N GLN A 130 5.63 22.33 10.75
CA GLN A 130 4.99 23.29 11.66
C GLN A 130 5.40 23.06 13.12
N ASN A 131 5.52 21.80 13.53
CA ASN A 131 6.01 21.45 14.86
C ASN A 131 7.46 21.93 15.10
N LEU A 132 8.36 21.67 14.15
CA LEU A 132 9.76 22.13 14.21
C LEU A 132 9.85 23.66 14.27
N ILE A 133 9.03 24.37 13.49
CA ILE A 133 8.95 25.84 13.51
C ILE A 133 8.46 26.35 14.87
N ALA A 134 7.44 25.73 15.45
CA ALA A 134 6.93 26.08 16.77
C ALA A 134 7.99 25.92 17.87
N ASP A 135 8.85 24.91 17.74
CA ASP A 135 10.01 24.69 18.62
C ASP A 135 11.21 25.61 18.32
N LYS A 136 11.11 26.45 17.28
CA LYS A 136 12.20 27.31 16.80
C LYS A 136 13.43 26.50 16.38
N ILE A 137 13.23 25.29 15.87
CA ILE A 137 14.29 24.49 15.27
C ILE A 137 14.54 25.04 13.87
N CYS A 138 15.77 25.53 13.65
CA CYS A 138 16.20 26.12 12.39
C CYS A 138 17.49 25.43 11.90
N PRO A 139 17.75 25.42 10.59
CA PRO A 139 19.04 24.98 10.05
C PRO A 139 20.20 25.71 10.74
N SER A 140 21.20 24.95 11.19
CA SER A 140 22.41 25.54 11.78
C SER A 140 23.40 25.98 10.69
N THR A 141 24.12 27.07 10.93
CA THR A 141 25.22 27.55 10.08
C THR A 141 26.59 27.13 10.58
N LYS A 142 26.66 26.36 11.68
CA LYS A 142 27.92 25.86 12.20
C LYS A 142 28.44 24.73 11.32
N ASP A 143 29.70 24.80 10.91
CA ASP A 143 30.43 23.65 10.38
C ASP A 143 30.51 22.59 11.49
N MET A 144 29.59 21.63 11.43
CA MET A 144 29.72 20.38 12.17
C MET A 144 30.60 19.43 11.37
N ASP A 145 31.17 18.41 12.02
CA ASP A 145 31.74 17.25 11.34
C ASP A 145 30.67 16.66 10.44
N ARG A 146 30.72 17.02 9.15
CA ARG A 146 29.74 16.58 8.17
C ARG A 146 30.04 15.11 7.92
N ILE A 147 29.09 14.25 8.30
CA ILE A 147 29.15 12.86 7.89
C ILE A 147 29.13 12.86 6.35
N SER A 148 30.15 12.27 5.75
CA SER A 148 30.29 12.22 4.30
C SER A 148 29.34 11.17 3.73
N GLU A 149 28.91 11.34 2.47
CA GLU A 149 28.13 10.30 1.79
C GLU A 149 28.88 8.96 1.71
N ALA A 150 30.22 9.00 1.73
CA ALA A 150 31.07 7.81 1.75
C ALA A 150 30.98 7.00 3.06
N ASP A 151 30.43 7.59 4.13
CA ASP A 151 30.26 6.93 5.43
C ASP A 151 28.98 6.08 5.50
N PHE A 152 28.11 6.13 4.48
CA PHE A 152 26.84 5.40 4.46
C PHE A 152 26.73 4.44 3.28
N GLU A 153 26.14 3.27 3.54
CA GLU A 153 25.69 2.39 2.47
C GLU A 153 24.40 2.93 1.84
N ALA A 154 24.31 2.85 0.51
CA ALA A 154 23.12 3.26 -0.21
C ALA A 154 21.92 2.37 0.15
N ALA A 155 20.77 3.00 0.44
CA ALA A 155 19.52 2.28 0.64
C ALA A 155 19.10 1.55 -0.64
N ARG A 156 18.47 0.38 -0.48
CA ARG A 156 17.91 -0.40 -1.59
C ARG A 156 16.49 0.06 -1.88
N LEU A 157 16.11 0.05 -3.16
CA LEU A 157 14.72 0.26 -3.57
C LEU A 157 13.90 -1.01 -3.32
N GLY A 158 12.69 -0.84 -2.81
CA GLY A 158 11.72 -1.94 -2.72
C GLY A 158 11.24 -2.35 -4.12
N ASP A 159 11.00 -3.64 -4.30
CA ASP A 159 10.38 -4.18 -5.52
C ASP A 159 8.95 -4.65 -5.23
N SER A 160 8.17 -4.79 -6.29
CA SER A 160 6.81 -5.29 -6.25
C SER A 160 6.77 -6.81 -6.06
N TYR A 161 5.74 -7.29 -5.33
CA TYR A 161 5.55 -8.73 -5.09
C TYR A 161 5.46 -9.54 -6.38
N TRP A 162 4.86 -8.99 -7.44
CA TRP A 162 4.73 -9.67 -8.73
C TRP A 162 6.05 -9.77 -9.55
N ASN A 163 7.13 -9.15 -9.08
CA ASN A 163 8.49 -9.30 -9.63
C ASN A 163 9.38 -10.21 -8.76
N LEU A 164 9.14 -10.24 -7.44
CA LEU A 164 9.97 -10.99 -6.48
C LEU A 164 9.85 -12.51 -6.65
N GLU A 165 8.72 -13.01 -7.15
CA GLU A 165 8.45 -14.45 -7.28
C GLU A 165 9.22 -15.17 -8.41
N LYS A 166 10.05 -14.47 -9.21
CA LYS A 166 11.01 -15.15 -10.11
C LYS A 166 12.18 -15.80 -9.38
N SER A 167 12.26 -15.64 -8.05
CA SER A 167 13.32 -16.19 -7.20
C SER A 167 12.74 -17.24 -6.25
N ALA A 168 12.24 -18.36 -6.78
CA ALA A 168 11.97 -19.58 -6.02
C ALA A 168 12.36 -20.80 -6.86
#